data_AF-A0A238WLP5-F1
#
_entry.id   AF-A0A238WLP5-F1
#
_cell.length_a   1.000
_cell.length_b   1.000
_cell.length_c   1.000
_cell.angle_alpha   90.00
_cell.angle_beta   90.00
_cell.angle_gamma   90.00
#
_symmetry.space_group_name_H-M   'P 1'
#
loop_
_entity.id
_entity.type
_entity.pdbx_description
1 polymer ?
#
loop_
_entity_poly.entity_id
_entity_poly.type
_entity_poly.pdbx_seq_one_letter_code
_entity_poly.pdbx_strand_id
1 'polypeptide(L)'
;MASDSVKLYTAIYVALIVLAFAKFIFFEFDQFFTYQQAFAGTMGAAVIKSFLIVAYFQHLRWENKSLTYLMLLSLALVLLLMAAATYSIT
;
A
#
# COMPACT_ATOMS: atom_id res chain seq x y z
N MET A 1 17.22 23.50 -2.62
CA MET A 1 16.62 22.45 -3.47
C MET A 1 16.68 21.06 -2.82
N ALA A 2 17.81 20.64 -2.21
CA ALA A 2 17.89 19.36 -1.49
C ALA A 2 17.05 19.30 -0.17
N SER A 3 16.74 20.44 0.45
CA SER A 3 15.92 20.48 1.67
C SER A 3 14.46 20.09 1.44
N ASP A 4 13.91 20.40 0.26
CA ASP A 4 12.49 20.20 -0.03
C ASP A 4 12.20 18.72 -0.33
N SER A 5 13.15 18.02 -0.95
CA SER A 5 13.07 16.57 -1.10
C SER A 5 13.16 15.86 0.25
N VAL A 6 14.10 16.25 1.13
CA VAL A 6 14.21 15.65 2.48
C VAL A 6 12.91 15.85 3.26
N LYS A 7 12.36 17.08 3.30
CA LYS A 7 11.08 17.35 3.97
C LYS A 7 9.94 16.49 3.44
N LEU A 8 9.83 16.34 2.12
CA LEU A 8 8.80 15.51 1.49
C LEU A 8 8.96 14.04 1.91
N TYR A 9 10.16 13.47 1.77
CA TYR A 9 10.39 12.07 2.10
C TYR A 9 10.21 11.79 3.59
N THR A 10 10.61 12.72 4.46
CA THR A 10 10.33 12.64 5.89
C THR A 10 8.83 12.67 6.17
N ALA A 11 8.07 13.55 5.52
CA ALA A 11 6.62 13.61 5.70
C ALA A 11 5.94 12.30 5.26
N ILE A 12 6.35 11.73 4.12
CA ILE A 12 5.82 10.43 3.65
C ILE A 12 6.24 9.31 4.60
N TYR A 13 7.47 9.33 5.12
CA TYR A 13 7.93 8.35 6.10
C TYR A 13 7.07 8.37 7.38
N VAL A 14 6.77 9.55 7.90
CA VAL A 14 5.86 9.71 9.05
C VAL A 14 4.46 9.19 8.71
N ALA A 15 3.93 9.49 7.53
CA ALA A 15 2.64 8.94 7.07
C ALA A 15 2.66 7.40 7.00
N LEU A 16 3.75 6.80 6.53
CA LEU A 16 3.93 5.34 6.48
C LEU A 16 3.94 4.71 7.89
N ILE A 17 4.56 5.38 8.87
CA ILE A 17 4.53 4.95 10.27
C ILE A 17 3.09 4.97 10.80
N VAL A 18 2.36 6.08 10.58
CA VAL A 18 0.96 6.21 11.02
C VAL A 18 0.11 5.12 10.37
N LEU A 19 0.23 4.90 9.06
CA LEU A 19 -0.50 3.85 8.36
C LEU A 19 -0.09 2.44 8.81
N ALA A 20 1.14 2.23 9.25
CA ALA A 20 1.57 0.94 9.84
C ALA A 20 0.93 0.72 11.21
N PHE A 21 0.91 1.75 12.05
CA PHE A 21 0.28 1.71 13.37
C PHE A 21 -1.25 1.62 13.29
N ALA A 22 -1.87 2.12 12.22
CA ALA A 22 -3.32 2.09 12.04
C ALA A 22 -3.94 0.69 12.19
N LYS A 23 -3.25 -0.38 11.76
CA LYS A 23 -3.73 -1.76 11.97
C LYS A 23 -3.95 -2.07 13.46
N PHE A 24 -3.02 -1.65 14.31
CA PHE A 24 -3.16 -1.83 15.76
C PHE A 24 -4.41 -1.09 16.26
N ILE A 25 -4.62 0.16 15.84
CA ILE A 25 -5.82 0.93 16.19
C ILE A 25 -7.09 0.21 15.72
N PHE A 26 -7.11 -0.32 14.51
CA PHE A 26 -8.28 -0.97 13.95
C PHE A 26 -8.69 -2.24 14.70
N PHE A 27 -7.74 -3.03 15.18
CA PHE A 27 -8.03 -4.33 15.81
C PHE A 27 -8.03 -4.32 17.34
N GLU A 28 -7.32 -3.39 17.98
CA GLU A 28 -7.26 -3.31 19.45
C GLU A 28 -8.46 -2.55 20.04
N PHE A 29 -9.03 -1.62 19.29
CA PHE A 29 -10.19 -0.84 19.75
C PHE A 29 -11.50 -1.33 19.13
N ASP A 30 -11.89 -2.55 19.52
CA ASP A 30 -13.12 -3.23 19.10
C ASP A 30 -14.42 -2.46 19.40
N GLN A 31 -14.38 -1.57 20.40
CA GLN A 31 -15.48 -0.64 20.73
C GLN A 31 -15.78 0.38 19.63
N PHE A 32 -14.81 0.70 18.75
CA PHE A 32 -14.98 1.67 17.65
C PHE A 32 -15.11 0.99 16.29
N PHE A 33 -14.58 -0.21 16.13
CA PHE A 33 -14.52 -0.91 14.84
C PHE A 33 -15.02 -2.34 14.97
N THR A 34 -16.01 -2.69 14.17
CA THR A 34 -16.34 -4.11 13.94
C THR A 34 -15.20 -4.81 13.21
N TYR A 35 -15.11 -6.13 13.32
CA TYR A 35 -14.08 -6.92 12.62
C TYR A 35 -14.03 -6.60 11.11
N GLN A 36 -15.19 -6.49 10.46
CA GLN A 36 -15.26 -6.20 9.03
C GLN A 36 -14.72 -4.80 8.69
N GLN A 37 -15.02 -3.80 9.54
CA GLN A 37 -14.47 -2.45 9.38
C GLN A 37 -12.96 -2.42 9.64
N ALA A 38 -12.48 -3.13 10.67
CA ALA A 38 -11.07 -3.22 10.99
C ALA A 38 -10.26 -3.90 9.87
N PHE A 39 -10.82 -4.98 9.32
CA PHE A 39 -10.28 -5.69 8.17
C PHE A 39 -10.23 -4.78 6.93
N ALA A 40 -11.35 -4.16 6.56
CA ALA A 40 -11.42 -3.28 5.40
C ALA A 40 -10.49 -2.06 5.54
N GLY A 41 -10.43 -1.45 6.73
CA GLY A 41 -9.52 -0.36 7.06
C GLY A 41 -8.05 -0.77 6.93
N THR A 42 -7.70 -1.96 7.43
CA THR A 42 -6.34 -2.51 7.29
C THR A 42 -5.98 -2.75 5.83
N MET A 43 -6.90 -3.30 5.04
CA MET A 43 -6.67 -3.52 3.61
C MET A 43 -6.49 -2.19 2.86
N GLY A 44 -7.34 -1.20 3.13
CA GLY A 44 -7.20 0.15 2.57
C GLY A 44 -5.87 0.81 2.94
N ALA A 45 -5.49 0.76 4.22
CA ALA A 45 -4.21 1.29 4.69
C ALA A 45 -3.01 0.59 4.01
N ALA A 46 -3.09 -0.74 3.83
CA ALA A 46 -2.04 -1.49 3.13
C ALA A 46 -1.89 -1.05 1.66
N VAL A 47 -2.99 -0.85 0.94
CA VAL A 47 -2.98 -0.36 -0.44
C VAL A 47 -2.35 1.04 -0.52
N ILE A 48 -2.76 1.97 0.35
CA ILE A 48 -2.21 3.34 0.39
C ILE A 48 -0.70 3.30 0.66
N LYS A 49 -0.24 2.49 1.63
CA LYS A 49 1.19 2.34 1.92
C LYS A 49 1.96 1.84 0.72
N SER A 50 1.46 0.81 0.03
CA SER A 50 2.10 0.27 -1.16
C SER A 50 2.25 1.35 -2.24
N PHE A 51 1.22 2.17 -2.48
CA PHE A 51 1.33 3.28 -3.44
C PHE A 51 2.37 4.32 -3.03
N LEU A 52 2.42 4.72 -1.75
CA LEU A 52 3.42 5.68 -1.26
C LEU A 52 4.84 5.13 -1.41
N ILE A 53 5.04 3.85 -1.10
CA ILE A 53 6.35 3.19 -1.23
C ILE A 53 6.76 3.10 -2.70
N VAL A 54 5.89 2.55 -3.56
CA VAL A 54 6.18 2.36 -4.99
C VAL A 54 6.44 3.71 -5.68
N ALA A 55 5.60 4.72 -5.42
CA ALA A 55 5.75 6.02 -6.06
C ALA A 55 6.99 6.79 -5.60
N TYR A 56 7.27 6.81 -4.29
CA TYR A 56 8.27 7.71 -3.71
C TYR A 56 9.57 7.02 -3.25
N PHE A 57 9.49 5.86 -2.59
CA PHE A 57 10.67 5.15 -2.09
C PHE A 57 11.31 4.20 -3.10
N GLN A 58 10.52 3.62 -4.00
CA GLN A 58 11.03 2.88 -5.17
C GLN A 58 11.24 3.80 -6.39
N HIS A 59 10.95 5.09 -6.25
CA HIS A 59 11.15 6.11 -7.26
C HIS A 59 10.39 5.90 -8.59
N LEU A 60 9.38 5.01 -8.64
CA LEU A 60 8.66 4.69 -9.88
C LEU A 60 8.04 5.93 -10.54
N ARG A 61 7.67 6.94 -9.75
CA ARG A 61 7.12 8.21 -10.27
C ARG A 61 8.07 8.95 -11.22
N TRP A 62 9.38 8.83 -11.02
CA TRP A 62 10.40 9.53 -11.79
C TRP A 62 11.09 8.63 -12.82
N GLU A 63 10.72 7.37 -12.87
CA GLU A 63 11.26 6.39 -13.80
C GLU A 63 10.60 6.45 -15.19
N ASN A 64 11.21 5.76 -16.15
CA ASN A 64 10.64 5.62 -17.49
C ASN A 64 9.26 4.94 -17.45
N LYS A 65 8.33 5.41 -18.30
CA LYS A 65 6.96 4.89 -18.36
C LYS A 65 6.87 3.39 -18.63
N SER A 66 7.88 2.80 -19.30
CA SER A 66 7.98 1.35 -19.51
C SER A 66 8.03 0.58 -18.19
N LEU A 67 8.72 1.09 -17.17
CA LEU A 67 8.77 0.47 -15.84
C LEU A 67 7.42 0.56 -15.13
N THR A 68 6.71 1.67 -15.27
CA THR A 68 5.34 1.80 -14.74
C THR A 68 4.39 0.78 -15.36
N TYR A 69 4.45 0.60 -16.69
CA TYR A 69 3.64 -0.42 -17.36
C TYR A 69 4.02 -1.84 -16.96
N LEU A 70 5.33 -2.12 -16.79
CA LEU A 70 5.80 -3.39 -16.26
C LEU A 70 5.25 -3.68 -14.86
N MET A 71 5.29 -2.68 -13.96
CA MET A 71 4.74 -2.80 -12.61
C MET A 71 3.22 -3.03 -12.62
N LEU A 72 2.47 -2.30 -13.45
CA LEU A 72 1.02 -2.50 -13.60
C LEU A 72 0.68 -3.88 -14.18
N LEU A 73 1.44 -4.34 -15.17
CA LEU A 73 1.29 -5.69 -15.72
C LEU A 73 1.56 -6.74 -14.65
N SER A 74 2.62 -6.59 -13.86
CA SER A 74 2.94 -7.52 -12.78
C SER A 74 1.82 -7.60 -11.73
N LEU A 75 1.25 -6.45 -11.35
CA LEU A 75 0.10 -6.40 -10.46
C LEU A 75 -1.11 -7.12 -11.06
N ALA A 76 -1.43 -6.86 -12.33
CA ALA A 76 -2.54 -7.52 -13.02
C ALA A 76 -2.37 -9.04 -13.06
N LEU A 77 -1.16 -9.52 -13.37
CA LEU A 77 -0.86 -10.96 -13.41
C LEU A 77 -0.93 -11.60 -12.03
N VAL A 78 -0.48 -10.93 -10.97
CA VAL A 78 -0.62 -11.42 -9.58
C VAL A 78 -2.09 -11.50 -9.19
N LEU A 79 -2.90 -10.51 -9.55
CA LEU A 79 -4.35 -10.54 -9.27
C LEU A 79 -5.05 -11.66 -10.05
N LEU A 80 -4.66 -11.90 -11.30
CA LEU A 80 -5.15 -13.03 -12.09
C LEU A 80 -4.76 -14.37 -11.46
N LEU A 81 -3.52 -14.51 -10.99
CA LEU A 81 -3.08 -15.70 -10.27
C LEU A 81 -3.89 -15.92 -8.98
N MET A 82 -4.12 -14.85 -8.22
CA MET A 82 -4.94 -14.91 -7.01
C MET A 82 -6.39 -15.33 -7.31
N ALA A 83 -6.99 -14.79 -8.38
CA ALA A 83 -8.31 -15.18 -8.82
C ALA A 83 -8.35 -16.63 -9.34
N ALA A 84 -7.31 -17.08 -10.06
CA ALA A 84 -7.23 -18.47 -10.48
C ALA A 84 -7.10 -19.42 -9.28
N ALA A 85 -6.35 -19.02 -8.24
CA ALA A 85 -6.15 -19.80 -7.03
C ALA A 85 -7.47 -20.08 -6.28
N THR A 86 -8.48 -19.21 -6.37
CA THR A 86 -9.79 -19.47 -5.73
C THR A 86 -10.54 -20.65 -6.34
N TYR A 87 -10.23 -21.01 -7.59
CA TYR A 87 -10.82 -22.16 -8.29
C TYR A 87 -9.91 -23.39 -8.31
N SER A 88 -8.67 -23.28 -7.81
CA SER A 88 -7.70 -24.39 -7.83
C SER A 88 -7.87 -25.37 -6.67
N ILE A 89 -8.62 -25.01 -5.64
CA ILE A 89 -8.89 -25.85 -4.47
C ILE A 89 -10.40 -26.11 -4.41
N THR A 90 -10.84 -26.99 -5.30
CA THR A 90 -12.15 -27.69 -5.26
C THR A 90 -11.91 -29.09 -5.79
#